data_AF-A0A8T4UV92-F1
#
_entry.id   AF-A0A8T4UV92-F1
#
_cell.length_a   1.000
_cell.length_b   1.000
_cell.length_c   1.000
_cell.angle_alpha   90.00
_cell.angle_beta   90.00
_cell.angle_gamma   90.00
#
_symmetry.space_group_name_H-M   'P 1'
#
loop_
_entity.id
_entity.type
_entity.pdbx_description
1 polymer ?
#
loop_
_entity_poly.entity_id
_entity_poly.type
_entity_poly.pdbx_seq_one_letter_code
_entity_poly.pdbx_strand_id
1 'polypeptide(L)'
;MIRLDFKNLGVNGLYGYSQGGKVVVSAKDSVNTQVNTLVHEITHELLHHPSDLTEQQKEIEAEGTAYVVCKHFGLSTKSFTYLAMYKADSKEIMAHLEAIARASKEVIEFLIFIF
;
A
#
# COMPACT_ATOMS: atom_id res chain seq x y z
N MET A 1 -11.33 -3.25 -12.95
CA MET A 1 -10.10 -2.67 -13.51
C MET A 1 -9.77 -1.42 -12.71
N ILE A 2 -8.65 -1.41 -11.99
CA ILE A 2 -8.20 -0.24 -11.20
C ILE A 2 -7.61 0.79 -12.17
N ARG A 3 -7.99 2.08 -12.02
CA ARG A 3 -7.42 3.19 -12.81
C ARG A 3 -6.36 3.92 -11.98
N LEU A 4 -5.19 4.18 -12.57
CA LEU A 4 -4.09 4.88 -11.93
C LEU A 4 -3.89 6.29 -12.53
N ASP A 5 -3.89 7.32 -11.68
CA ASP A 5 -3.56 8.70 -12.06
C ASP A 5 -2.37 9.23 -11.23
N PHE A 6 -1.44 9.94 -11.86
CA PHE A 6 -0.41 10.74 -11.17
C PHE A 6 -0.79 12.22 -11.23
N LYS A 7 -0.92 12.89 -10.07
CA LYS A 7 -1.38 14.30 -10.00
C LYS A 7 -0.63 15.11 -8.98
N ASN A 8 -0.62 16.43 -9.15
CA ASN A 8 -0.24 17.33 -8.07
C ASN A 8 -1.42 17.49 -7.12
N LEU A 9 -1.33 16.91 -5.93
CA LEU A 9 -2.43 16.88 -4.96
C LEU A 9 -2.61 18.19 -4.18
N GLY A 10 -1.64 19.12 -4.24
CA GLY A 10 -1.75 20.46 -3.65
C GLY A 10 -1.83 20.50 -2.11
N VAL A 11 -1.76 19.35 -1.44
CA VAL A 11 -1.86 19.20 0.01
C VAL A 11 -0.56 18.63 0.54
N ASN A 12 0.08 19.34 1.46
CA ASN A 12 1.30 18.86 2.11
C ASN A 12 0.97 17.63 2.98
N GLY A 13 1.70 16.53 2.76
CA GLY A 13 1.55 15.29 3.52
C GLY A 13 0.52 14.31 2.94
N LEU A 14 -0.19 14.66 1.86
CA LEU A 14 -1.02 13.72 1.11
C LEU A 14 -0.23 13.15 -0.07
N TYR A 15 0.12 11.88 0.02
CA TYR A 15 0.92 11.20 -1.01
C TYR A 15 0.07 10.47 -2.05
N GLY A 16 -1.15 10.07 -1.69
CA GLY A 16 -2.07 9.35 -2.56
C GLY A 16 -3.41 9.07 -1.89
N TYR A 17 -4.32 8.47 -2.64
CA TYR A 17 -5.57 7.91 -2.12
C TYR A 17 -6.16 6.90 -3.11
N SER A 18 -6.97 6.00 -2.58
CA SER A 18 -7.82 5.05 -3.32
C SER A 18 -9.30 5.38 -3.14
N GLN A 19 -10.09 5.19 -4.20
CA GLN A 19 -11.53 5.39 -4.18
C GLN A 19 -12.22 4.61 -5.30
N GLY A 20 -12.84 3.47 -4.96
CA GLY A 20 -13.80 2.77 -5.81
C GLY A 20 -13.23 2.31 -7.16
N GLY A 21 -12.07 1.65 -7.13
CA GLY A 21 -11.36 1.19 -8.33
C GLY A 21 -10.51 2.27 -8.99
N LYS A 22 -10.14 3.32 -8.24
CA LYS A 22 -9.25 4.38 -8.71
C LYS A 22 -8.18 4.65 -7.66
N VAL A 23 -6.92 4.64 -8.08
CA VAL A 23 -5.77 5.04 -7.28
C VAL A 23 -5.18 6.32 -7.85
N VAL A 24 -4.90 7.28 -6.98
CA VAL A 24 -4.22 8.53 -7.33
C VAL A 24 -2.97 8.66 -6.50
N VAL A 25 -1.83 8.92 -7.14
CA VAL A 25 -0.53 9.13 -6.49
C VAL A 25 -0.01 10.52 -6.81
N SER A 26 0.66 11.14 -5.86
CA SER A 26 1.30 12.44 -6.06
C SER A 26 2.44 12.35 -7.08
N ALA A 27 2.37 13.17 -8.12
CA ALA A 27 3.40 13.24 -9.17
C ALA A 27 4.68 13.99 -8.75
N LYS A 28 4.69 14.60 -7.55
CA LYS A 28 5.78 15.48 -7.09
C LYS A 28 6.80 14.77 -6.20
N ASP A 29 6.43 13.63 -5.64
CA ASP A 29 7.26 12.93 -4.67
C ASP A 29 8.34 12.08 -5.33
N SER A 30 9.31 11.61 -4.55
CA SER A 30 10.34 10.70 -5.05
C SER A 30 9.73 9.38 -5.55
N VAL A 31 10.40 8.72 -6.51
CA VAL A 31 9.95 7.42 -7.03
C VAL A 31 9.71 6.41 -5.92
N ASN A 32 10.56 6.36 -4.89
CA ASN A 32 10.35 5.46 -3.75
C ASN A 32 9.07 5.77 -2.97
N THR A 33 8.75 7.05 -2.78
CA THR A 33 7.51 7.46 -2.11
C THR A 33 6.31 7.12 -2.99
N GLN A 34 6.38 7.44 -4.28
CA GLN A 34 5.33 7.14 -5.24
C GLN A 34 5.03 5.64 -5.31
N VAL A 35 6.05 4.77 -5.39
CA VAL A 35 5.85 3.32 -5.46
C VAL A 35 5.29 2.78 -4.15
N ASN A 36 5.81 3.22 -3.00
CA ASN A 36 5.29 2.80 -1.70
C ASN A 36 3.81 3.16 -1.54
N THR A 37 3.45 4.41 -1.85
CA THR A 37 2.05 4.86 -1.82
C THR A 37 1.20 4.13 -2.85
N LEU A 38 1.70 3.92 -4.07
CA LEU A 38 0.96 3.17 -5.09
C LEU A 38 0.59 1.77 -4.60
N VAL A 39 1.55 1.04 -4.04
CA VAL A 39 1.31 -0.32 -3.54
C VAL A 39 0.34 -0.29 -2.36
N HIS A 40 0.51 0.65 -1.44
CA HIS A 40 -0.40 0.85 -0.31
C HIS A 40 -1.84 1.01 -0.81
N GLU A 41 -2.09 1.98 -1.69
CA GLU A 41 -3.44 2.28 -2.20
C GLU A 41 -4.02 1.15 -3.07
N ILE A 42 -3.21 0.46 -3.87
CA ILE A 42 -3.66 -0.73 -4.61
C ILE A 42 -4.09 -1.82 -3.63
N THR A 43 -3.37 -1.99 -2.51
CA THR A 43 -3.73 -2.99 -1.49
C THR A 43 -5.10 -2.70 -0.90
N HIS A 44 -5.44 -1.42 -0.66
CA HIS A 44 -6.80 -1.05 -0.25
C HIS A 44 -7.87 -1.45 -1.27
N GLU A 45 -7.63 -1.23 -2.56
CA GLU A 45 -8.57 -1.62 -3.61
C GLU A 45 -8.68 -3.15 -3.78
N LEU A 46 -7.60 -3.90 -3.50
CA LEU A 46 -7.59 -5.36 -3.62
C LEU A 46 -8.25 -6.07 -2.43
N LEU A 47 -8.00 -5.60 -1.19
CA LEU A 47 -8.39 -6.32 0.02
C LEU A 47 -9.61 -5.74 0.74
N HIS A 48 -9.87 -4.43 0.62
CA HIS A 48 -10.71 -3.74 1.61
C HIS A 48 -12.12 -3.34 1.13
N HIS A 49 -12.54 -3.75 -0.07
CA HIS A 49 -13.85 -3.42 -0.65
C HIS A 49 -14.69 -4.67 -1.04
N PRO A 50 -15.70 -5.07 -0.24
CA PRO A 50 -15.98 -4.69 1.16
C PRO A 50 -15.11 -5.50 2.14
N SER A 51 -14.88 -4.95 3.34
CA SER A 51 -14.11 -5.61 4.40
C SER A 51 -14.63 -5.23 5.78
N ASP A 52 -14.73 -6.23 6.66
CA ASP A 52 -15.14 -6.11 8.07
C ASP A 52 -13.96 -5.74 9.00
N LEU A 53 -12.76 -5.54 8.43
CA LEU A 53 -11.58 -5.14 9.20
C LEU A 53 -11.72 -3.71 9.74
N THR A 54 -11.15 -3.49 10.92
CA THR A 54 -10.97 -2.12 11.44
C THR A 54 -10.01 -1.33 10.57
N GLU A 55 -10.07 -0.01 10.63
CA GLU A 55 -9.15 0.85 9.87
C GLU A 55 -7.67 0.53 10.18
N GLN A 56 -7.33 0.33 11.45
CA GLN A 56 -5.98 -0.04 11.85
C GLN A 56 -5.50 -1.34 11.20
N GLN A 57 -6.37 -2.35 11.10
CA GLN A 57 -6.03 -3.63 10.48
C GLN A 57 -5.83 -3.49 8.97
N LYS A 58 -6.65 -2.68 8.31
CA LYS A 58 -6.51 -2.36 6.88
C LYS A 58 -5.16 -1.69 6.61
N GLU A 59 -4.79 -0.73 7.45
CA GLU A 59 -3.51 -0.03 7.34
C GLU A 59 -2.32 -0.97 7.61
N ILE A 60 -2.43 -1.91 8.55
CA ILE A 60 -1.41 -2.95 8.79
C ILE A 60 -1.20 -3.81 7.54
N GLU A 61 -2.29 -4.26 6.91
CA GLU A 61 -2.21 -5.06 5.67
C GLU A 61 -1.62 -4.26 4.50
N ALA A 62 -2.05 -3.00 4.32
CA ALA A 62 -1.56 -2.12 3.27
C ALA A 62 -0.08 -1.77 3.43
N GLU A 63 0.34 -1.35 4.62
CA GLU A 63 1.74 -1.02 4.91
C GLU A 63 2.65 -2.25 4.90
N GLY A 64 2.17 -3.38 5.42
CA GLY A 64 2.87 -4.66 5.36
C GLY A 64 3.12 -5.10 3.92
N THR A 65 2.10 -4.97 3.07
CA THR A 65 2.21 -5.28 1.63
C THR A 65 3.18 -4.32 0.93
N ALA A 66 3.05 -3.00 1.18
CA ALA A 66 3.96 -2.00 0.64
C ALA A 66 5.43 -2.25 1.05
N TYR A 67 5.66 -2.71 2.29
CA TYR A 67 6.99 -3.11 2.74
C TYR A 67 7.56 -4.27 1.92
N VAL A 68 6.81 -5.38 1.79
CA VAL A 68 7.28 -6.59 1.10
C VAL A 68 7.54 -6.32 -0.38
N VAL A 69 6.61 -5.64 -1.07
CA VAL A 69 6.73 -5.32 -2.49
C VAL A 69 7.90 -4.37 -2.77
N CYS A 70 8.02 -3.28 -2.01
CA CYS A 70 9.17 -2.38 -2.15
C CYS A 70 10.49 -3.11 -1.89
N LYS A 71 10.53 -4.00 -0.89
CA LYS A 71 11.73 -4.78 -0.59
C LYS A 71 12.09 -5.74 -1.72
N HIS A 72 11.10 -6.39 -2.34
CA HIS A 72 11.29 -7.26 -3.49
C HIS A 72 11.99 -6.53 -4.66
N PHE A 73 11.60 -5.28 -4.93
CA PHE A 73 12.19 -4.45 -5.99
C PHE A 73 13.43 -3.65 -5.56
N GLY A 74 13.94 -3.84 -4.33
CA GLY A 74 15.12 -3.13 -3.83
C GLY A 74 14.90 -1.65 -3.50
N LEU A 75 13.66 -1.21 -3.32
CA LEU A 75 13.30 0.17 -2.99
C LEU A 75 13.35 0.43 -1.48
N SER A 76 13.67 1.66 -1.08
CA SER A 76 13.59 2.08 0.33
C SER A 76 12.13 2.29 0.75
N THR A 77 11.76 1.87 1.95
CA THR A 77 10.39 1.99 2.49
C THR A 77 10.38 2.72 3.83
N LYS A 78 9.30 3.48 4.08
CA LYS A 78 8.98 4.11 5.37
C LYS A 78 7.92 3.35 6.17
N SER A 79 7.45 2.20 5.66
CA SER A 79 6.32 1.44 6.22
C SER A 79 6.50 1.04 7.68
N PHE A 80 7.74 0.78 8.13
CA PHE A 80 8.00 0.50 9.56
C PHE A 80 7.62 1.68 10.48
N THR A 81 7.87 2.91 10.03
CA THR A 81 7.47 4.12 10.77
C THR A 81 5.96 4.22 10.86
N TYR A 82 5.24 3.91 9.77
CA TYR A 82 3.78 3.95 9.74
C TYR A 82 3.15 2.84 10.58
N LEU A 83 3.64 1.60 10.52
CA LEU A 83 3.19 0.51 11.39
C LEU A 83 3.36 0.86 12.89
N ALA A 84 4.47 1.52 13.25
CA ALA A 84 4.67 2.00 14.62
C ALA A 84 3.66 3.09 15.01
N MET A 85 3.25 3.97 14.08
CA MET A 85 2.20 4.97 14.34
C MET A 85 0.84 4.32 14.59
N TYR A 86 0.55 3.21 13.92
CA TYR A 86 -0.68 2.42 14.14
C TYR A 86 -0.63 1.54 15.39
N LYS A 87 0.43 1.63 16.21
CA LYS A 87 0.64 0.79 17.39
C LYS A 87 0.55 -0.72 17.10
N ALA A 88 0.84 -1.10 15.85
CA ALA A 88 0.78 -2.49 15.42
C ALA A 88 1.80 -3.29 16.22
N ASP A 89 1.32 -4.19 17.07
CA ASP A 89 2.20 -5.09 17.80
C ASP A 89 2.55 -6.33 16.96
N SER A 90 3.52 -7.12 17.43
CA SER A 90 3.94 -8.32 16.69
C SER A 90 2.81 -9.34 16.54
N LYS A 91 1.87 -9.41 17.48
CA LYS A 91 0.76 -10.36 17.43
C LYS A 91 -0.26 -9.94 16.37
N GLU A 92 -0.58 -8.65 16.29
CA GLU A 92 -1.43 -8.09 15.24
C GLU A 92 -0.80 -8.29 13.86
N ILE A 93 0.48 -7.94 13.68
CA ILE A 93 1.16 -8.14 12.40
C ILE A 93 1.15 -9.62 12.00
N MET A 94 1.42 -10.53 12.94
CA MET A 94 1.41 -11.96 12.66
C MET A 94 0.00 -12.48 12.30
N ALA A 95 -1.06 -11.91 12.87
CA ALA A 95 -2.43 -12.28 12.52
C ALA A 95 -2.80 -11.90 11.07
N HIS A 96 -2.14 -10.90 10.50
CA HIS A 96 -2.38 -10.40 9.14
C HIS A 96 -1.36 -10.90 8.11
N LEU A 97 -0.39 -11.74 8.51
CA LEU A 97 0.73 -12.14 7.65
C LEU A 97 0.30 -12.90 6.40
N GLU A 98 -0.74 -13.75 6.48
CA GLU A 98 -1.27 -14.47 5.32
C GLU A 98 -1.92 -13.55 4.29
N ALA A 99 -2.63 -12.51 4.75
CA ALA A 99 -3.24 -11.50 3.88
C ALA A 99 -2.15 -10.66 3.20
N ILE A 100 -1.16 -10.19 3.97
CA ILE A 100 0.00 -9.45 3.46
C ILE A 100 0.75 -10.28 2.41
N ALA A 101 1.05 -11.55 2.68
CA ALA A 101 1.80 -12.40 1.77
C ALA A 101 1.04 -12.62 0.44
N ARG A 102 -0.27 -12.83 0.52
CA ARG A 102 -1.14 -13.01 -0.65
C ARG A 102 -1.21 -11.75 -1.50
N ALA A 103 -1.53 -10.61 -0.89
CA ALA A 103 -1.60 -9.33 -1.58
C ALA A 103 -0.25 -8.93 -2.19
N SER A 104 0.85 -9.16 -1.48
CA SER A 104 2.20 -8.91 -1.99
C SER A 104 2.48 -9.71 -3.26
N LYS A 105 2.10 -10.99 -3.29
CA LYS A 105 2.23 -11.84 -4.48
C LYS A 105 1.40 -11.28 -5.64
N GLU A 106 0.13 -10.98 -5.41
CA GLU A 106 -0.76 -10.46 -6.45
C GLU A 106 -0.27 -9.12 -7.02
N VAL A 107 0.19 -8.21 -6.17
CA VAL A 107 0.74 -6.92 -6.59
C VAL A 107 2.05 -7.09 -7.36
N ILE A 108 2.97 -7.96 -6.90
CA ILE A 108 4.22 -8.23 -7.62
C ILE A 108 3.92 -8.82 -9.01
N GLU A 109 3.01 -9.80 -9.09
CA GLU A 109 2.59 -10.39 -10.36
C GLU A 109 1.98 -9.31 -11.27
N PHE A 110 1.06 -8.50 -10.76
CA PHE A 110 0.45 -7.39 -11.50
C PHE A 110 1.49 -6.40 -12.05
N LEU A 111 2.48 -6.02 -11.24
CA LEU A 111 3.53 -5.08 -11.66
C LEU A 111 4.50 -5.69 -12.68
N ILE A 112 4.78 -7.00 -12.59
CA ILE A 112 5.67 -7.70 -13.52
C ILE A 112 4.98 -7.93 -14.88
N PHE A 113 3.70 -8.31 -14.90
CA PHE A 113 2.98 -8.60 -16.15
C PHE A 113 2.63 -7.35 -16.99
N ILE A 114 2.88 -6.14 -16.48
CA ILE A 114 2.64 -4.86 -17.17
C ILE A 114 3.86 -4.37 -17.96
N PHE A 115 5.01 -5.06 -17.89
CA PHE A 115 6.22 -4.80 -18.67
C PHE A 115 6.68 -6.04 -19.46
#